data_AF-A0A9N9JLD7-F1
#
_entry.id   AF-A0A9N9JLD7-F1
#
_cell.length_a   1.000
_cell.length_b   1.000
_cell.length_c   1.000
_cell.angle_alpha   90.00
_cell.angle_beta   90.00
_cell.angle_gamma   90.00
#
_symmetry.space_group_name_H-M   'P 1'
#
loop_
_entity.id
_entity.type
_entity.pdbx_description
1 polymer ?
#
loop_
_entity_poly.entity_id
_entity_poly.type
_entity_poly.pdbx_seq_one_letter_code
_entity_poly.pdbx_strand_id
1 'polypeptide(L)'
;QDIDRMQLEHFLFQHIWKCDFSSPIEQILKAGDAKFYGIDIAPVFPKEIKPENLEFIQSDITHGIRFDDNHFDFVRMNLMSTCLPEDQWVHVIEELVRVLKPDGYIEIMEPEFQFYNIGPYFSKLNSCAVHGGKIGKIYAELLGMYFENTVVDVLPWYMGMSRENYLD
;
A
#
# COMPACT_ATOMS: atom_id res chain seq x y z
N GLN A 1 23.45 -17.53 -11.28
CA GLN A 1 22.15 -17.02 -11.72
C GLN A 1 21.59 -16.29 -10.53
N ASP A 2 21.71 -14.96 -10.53
CA ASP A 2 21.20 -14.15 -9.43
C ASP A 2 19.70 -14.01 -9.61
N ILE A 3 18.93 -14.54 -8.66
CA ILE A 3 17.49 -14.28 -8.57
C ILE A 3 17.36 -12.79 -8.19
N ASP A 4 16.59 -12.05 -8.97
CA ASP A 4 16.30 -10.65 -8.67
C ASP A 4 15.66 -10.54 -7.27
N ARG A 5 16.16 -9.62 -6.45
CA ARG A 5 15.69 -9.41 -5.07
C ARG A 5 14.17 -9.23 -5.04
N MET A 6 13.60 -8.53 -6.02
CA MET A 6 12.15 -8.31 -6.14
C MET A 6 11.39 -9.62 -6.40
N GLN A 7 11.95 -10.52 -7.22
CA GLN A 7 11.37 -11.85 -7.45
C GLN A 7 11.42 -12.72 -6.19
N LEU A 8 12.54 -12.67 -5.45
CA LEU A 8 12.67 -13.38 -4.20
C LEU A 8 11.67 -12.89 -3.15
N GLU A 9 11.51 -11.57 -3.03
CA GLU A 9 10.51 -10.95 -2.15
C GLU A 9 9.10 -11.40 -2.55
N HIS A 10 8.73 -11.35 -3.84
CA HIS A 10 7.44 -11.84 -4.32
C HIS A 10 7.15 -13.29 -3.91
N PHE A 11 8.08 -14.23 -4.15
CA PHE A 11 7.86 -15.64 -3.80
C PHE A 11 7.85 -15.90 -2.30
N LEU A 12 8.69 -15.19 -1.53
CA LEU A 12 8.69 -15.27 -0.08
C LEU A 12 7.33 -14.86 0.48
N PHE A 13 6.77 -13.77 -0.04
CA PHE A 13 5.51 -13.23 0.42
C PHE A 13 4.30 -14.05 -0.01
N GLN A 14 4.29 -14.57 -1.24
CA GLN A 14 3.31 -15.59 -1.63
C GLN A 14 3.33 -16.80 -0.69
N HIS A 15 4.51 -17.27 -0.28
CA HIS A 15 4.63 -18.39 0.64
C HIS A 15 4.10 -18.06 2.04
N ILE A 16 4.40 -16.86 2.56
CA ILE A 16 3.94 -16.40 3.88
C ILE A 16 2.42 -16.23 3.90
N TRP A 17 1.87 -15.52 2.92
CA TRP A 17 0.44 -15.17 2.90
C TRP A 17 -0.46 -16.24 2.30
N LYS A 18 0.12 -17.27 1.64
CA LYS A 18 -0.58 -18.38 0.99
C LYS A 18 -1.63 -17.96 -0.06
N CYS A 19 -1.62 -16.69 -0.47
CA CYS A 19 -2.54 -16.12 -1.44
C CYS A 19 -1.85 -14.95 -2.16
N ASP A 20 -2.33 -14.66 -3.37
CA ASP A 20 -1.87 -13.52 -4.16
C ASP A 20 -2.62 -12.25 -3.78
N PHE A 21 -3.93 -12.37 -3.54
CA PHE A 21 -4.87 -11.29 -3.23
C PHE A 21 -5.81 -11.72 -2.10
N SER A 22 -6.15 -10.80 -1.21
CA SER A 22 -7.15 -11.00 -0.15
C SER A 22 -8.55 -10.50 -0.55
N SER A 23 -8.59 -9.52 -1.46
CA SER A 23 -9.79 -9.00 -2.11
C SER A 23 -10.38 -10.06 -3.07
N PRO A 24 -11.71 -10.06 -3.26
CA PRO A 24 -12.41 -11.06 -4.08
C PRO A 24 -12.25 -10.83 -5.60
N ILE A 25 -11.06 -10.41 -6.04
CA ILE A 25 -10.79 -10.01 -7.43
C ILE A 25 -10.25 -11.15 -8.29
N GLU A 26 -9.85 -12.28 -7.70
CA GLU A 26 -9.11 -13.35 -8.40
C GLU A 26 -9.83 -13.81 -9.68
N GLN A 27 -11.15 -13.90 -9.65
CA GLN A 27 -11.95 -14.29 -10.82
C GLN A 27 -11.89 -13.26 -11.95
N ILE A 28 -11.91 -11.97 -11.60
CA ILE A 28 -11.80 -10.84 -12.54
C ILE A 28 -10.41 -10.86 -13.19
N LEU A 29 -9.35 -11.04 -12.38
CA LEU A 29 -7.99 -11.10 -12.91
C LEU A 29 -7.79 -12.31 -13.85
N LYS A 30 -8.41 -13.45 -13.52
CA LYS A 30 -8.38 -14.66 -14.35
C LYS A 30 -9.20 -14.54 -15.64
N ALA A 31 -10.19 -13.65 -15.70
CA ALA A 31 -10.98 -13.41 -16.90
C ALA A 31 -10.15 -12.76 -18.02
N GLY A 32 -9.05 -12.07 -17.66
CA GLY A 32 -8.04 -11.59 -18.61
C GLY A 32 -8.38 -10.30 -19.34
N ASP A 33 -9.48 -9.66 -18.97
CA ASP A 33 -9.96 -8.36 -19.48
C ASP A 33 -9.47 -7.17 -18.64
N ALA A 34 -8.86 -7.42 -17.48
CA ALA A 34 -8.29 -6.39 -16.63
C ALA A 34 -7.07 -5.71 -17.27
N LYS A 35 -6.98 -4.38 -17.12
CA LYS A 35 -5.81 -3.57 -17.46
C LYS A 35 -5.08 -3.15 -16.19
N PHE A 36 -3.76 -3.31 -16.19
CA PHE A 36 -2.90 -3.08 -15.04
C PHE A 36 -1.92 -1.94 -15.28
N TYR A 37 -1.61 -1.23 -14.21
CA TYR A 37 -0.62 -0.17 -14.18
C TYR A 37 0.31 -0.38 -12.99
N GLY A 38 1.60 -0.52 -13.24
CA GLY A 38 2.64 -0.56 -12.21
C GLY A 38 3.31 0.80 -12.10
N ILE A 39 3.32 1.39 -10.91
CA ILE A 39 3.94 2.70 -10.65
C ILE A 39 5.16 2.49 -9.76
N ASP A 40 6.30 3.03 -10.18
CA ASP A 40 7.53 3.05 -9.36
C ASP A 40 8.33 4.33 -9.63
N ILE A 41 9.05 4.83 -8.64
CA ILE A 41 9.95 5.98 -8.80
C ILE A 41 11.19 5.63 -9.65
N ALA A 42 11.62 4.36 -9.57
CA ALA A 42 12.79 3.85 -10.26
C ALA A 42 12.38 3.13 -11.57
N PRO A 43 13.12 3.33 -12.68
CA PRO A 43 12.81 2.69 -13.96
C PRO A 43 13.33 1.23 -14.02
N VAL A 44 13.12 0.46 -12.95
CA VAL A 44 13.56 -0.94 -12.83
C VAL A 44 12.40 -1.87 -13.22
N PHE A 45 11.98 -1.74 -14.48
CA PHE A 45 10.86 -2.54 -15.00
C PHE A 45 11.35 -3.82 -15.69
N PRO A 46 10.59 -4.93 -15.61
CA PRO A 46 10.88 -6.15 -16.35
C PRO A 46 10.97 -5.86 -17.87
N LYS A 47 12.09 -6.22 -18.49
CA LYS A 47 12.32 -5.98 -19.93
C LYS A 47 11.94 -7.15 -20.83
N GLU A 48 11.88 -8.36 -20.28
CA GLU A 48 11.87 -9.60 -21.08
C GLU A 48 10.51 -10.31 -21.06
N ILE A 49 9.74 -10.20 -19.97
CA ILE A 49 8.43 -10.82 -19.83
C ILE A 49 7.47 -9.80 -19.23
N LYS A 50 6.61 -9.24 -20.07
CA LYS A 50 5.60 -8.25 -19.69
C LYS A 50 4.27 -8.59 -20.37
N PRO A 51 3.17 -8.81 -19.63
CA PRO A 51 1.84 -8.97 -20.20
C PRO A 51 1.40 -7.74 -21.01
N GLU A 52 0.66 -7.95 -22.11
CA GLU A 52 0.18 -6.85 -22.96
C GLU A 52 -0.80 -5.91 -22.25
N ASN A 53 -1.51 -6.42 -21.25
CA ASN A 53 -2.46 -5.68 -20.43
C ASN A 53 -1.80 -4.96 -19.24
N LEU A 54 -0.48 -4.91 -19.15
CA LEU A 54 0.27 -4.21 -18.11
C LEU A 54 0.99 -2.98 -18.70
N GLU A 55 0.93 -1.85 -18.01
CA GLU A 55 1.71 -0.66 -18.32
C GLU A 55 2.57 -0.27 -17.11
N PHE A 56 3.82 0.15 -17.33
CA PHE A 56 4.68 0.62 -16.25
C PHE A 56 4.86 2.12 -16.39
N ILE A 57 4.65 2.85 -15.30
CA ILE A 57 4.73 4.31 -15.23
C ILE A 57 5.79 4.66 -14.21
N GLN A 58 6.82 5.39 -14.65
CA GLN A 58 7.78 5.95 -13.71
C GLN A 58 7.19 7.21 -13.08
N SER A 59 6.88 7.16 -11.78
CA SER A 59 6.33 8.31 -11.05
C SER A 59 6.62 8.19 -9.55
N ASP A 60 6.85 9.34 -8.94
CA ASP A 60 6.90 9.46 -7.48
C ASP A 60 5.50 9.72 -6.94
N ILE A 61 4.99 8.78 -6.13
CA ILE A 61 3.63 8.84 -5.59
C ILE A 61 3.48 9.85 -4.45
N THR A 62 4.59 10.35 -3.87
CA THR A 62 4.52 11.41 -2.84
C THR A 62 4.15 12.77 -3.42
N HIS A 63 4.11 12.89 -4.75
CA HIS A 63 3.65 14.08 -5.47
C HIS A 63 2.26 13.88 -6.11
N GLY A 64 1.56 12.81 -5.73
CA GLY A 64 0.29 12.42 -6.28
C GLY A 64 0.37 11.35 -7.36
N ILE A 65 -0.76 10.68 -7.57
CA ILE A 65 -0.96 9.63 -8.55
C ILE A 65 -1.61 10.25 -9.78
N ARG A 66 -0.93 10.16 -10.94
CA ARG A 66 -1.34 10.81 -12.19
C ARG A 66 -2.49 10.11 -12.92
N PHE A 67 -3.58 9.92 -12.20
CA PHE A 67 -4.85 9.40 -12.68
C PHE A 67 -5.99 10.23 -12.13
N ASP A 68 -7.10 10.26 -12.86
CA ASP A 68 -8.31 10.95 -12.44
C ASP A 68 -8.92 10.29 -11.19
N ASP A 69 -9.82 11.01 -10.53
CA ASP A 69 -10.57 10.48 -9.41
C ASP A 69 -11.45 9.31 -9.87
N ASN A 70 -11.63 8.30 -9.02
CA ASN A 70 -12.47 7.14 -9.31
C ASN A 70 -12.07 6.40 -10.61
N HIS A 71 -10.77 6.25 -10.87
CA HIS A 71 -10.25 5.62 -12.07
C HIS A 71 -10.18 4.09 -11.97
N PHE A 72 -9.76 3.56 -10.82
CA PHE A 72 -9.45 2.14 -10.63
C PHE A 72 -10.52 1.42 -9.82
N ASP A 73 -10.86 0.20 -10.24
CA ASP A 73 -11.70 -0.72 -9.47
C ASP A 73 -10.91 -1.44 -8.36
N PHE A 74 -9.58 -1.47 -8.50
CA PHE A 74 -8.67 -2.10 -7.56
C PHE A 74 -7.33 -1.37 -7.50
N VAL A 75 -6.85 -1.07 -6.31
CA VAL A 75 -5.54 -0.45 -6.07
C VAL A 75 -4.77 -1.31 -5.06
N ARG A 76 -3.50 -1.59 -5.37
CA ARG A 76 -2.61 -2.33 -4.47
C ARG A 76 -1.32 -1.56 -4.22
N MET A 77 -0.96 -1.47 -2.95
CA MET A 77 0.34 -0.98 -2.49
C MET A 77 1.02 -2.08 -1.67
N ASN A 78 2.33 -2.28 -1.85
CA ASN A 78 3.07 -3.37 -1.25
C ASN A 78 4.46 -2.90 -0.81
N LEU A 79 4.84 -3.15 0.45
CA LEU A 79 6.18 -2.92 1.01
C LEU A 79 6.71 -1.49 0.91
N MET A 80 5.85 -0.51 1.17
CA MET A 80 6.22 0.90 1.21
C MET A 80 6.67 1.36 2.61
N SER A 81 6.49 0.57 3.67
CA SER A 81 6.93 0.90 5.05
C SER A 81 8.40 1.32 5.16
N THR A 82 9.28 0.76 4.34
CA THR A 82 10.72 1.11 4.32
C THR A 82 11.08 2.20 3.31
N CYS A 83 10.13 2.61 2.48
CA CYS A 83 10.37 3.47 1.30
C CYS A 83 9.67 4.83 1.42
N LEU A 84 8.52 4.90 2.08
CA LEU A 84 7.76 6.14 2.29
C LEU A 84 8.15 6.84 3.60
N PRO A 85 8.46 8.15 3.55
CA PRO A 85 8.59 8.98 4.75
C PRO A 85 7.30 8.99 5.60
N GLU A 86 7.44 9.08 6.92
CA GLU A 86 6.30 9.05 7.87
C GLU A 86 5.23 10.10 7.57
N ASP A 87 5.65 11.30 7.20
CA ASP A 87 4.77 12.44 6.93
C ASP A 87 4.06 12.34 5.57
N GLN A 88 4.45 11.42 4.69
CA GLN A 88 3.84 11.22 3.37
C GLN A 88 2.74 10.15 3.35
N TRP A 89 2.60 9.33 4.40
CA TRP A 89 1.64 8.23 4.43
C TRP A 89 0.20 8.67 4.25
N VAL A 90 -0.21 9.71 4.99
CA VAL A 90 -1.59 10.22 4.90
C VAL A 90 -1.88 10.69 3.48
N HIS A 91 -0.98 11.49 2.90
CA HIS A 91 -1.11 11.98 1.53
C HIS A 91 -1.19 10.84 0.51
N VAL A 92 -0.32 9.83 0.61
CA VAL A 92 -0.34 8.69 -0.31
C VAL A 92 -1.65 7.91 -0.17
N ILE A 93 -2.14 7.68 1.05
CA ILE A 93 -3.40 6.97 1.27
C ILE A 93 -4.59 7.77 0.71
N GLU A 94 -4.62 9.09 0.88
CA GLU A 94 -5.61 9.97 0.25
C GLU A 94 -5.59 9.81 -1.28
N GLU A 95 -4.41 9.74 -1.88
CA GLU A 95 -4.27 9.54 -3.31
C GLU A 95 -4.74 8.15 -3.76
N LEU A 96 -4.45 7.09 -2.99
CA LEU A 96 -4.99 5.73 -3.27
C LEU A 96 -6.52 5.73 -3.23
N VAL A 97 -7.12 6.40 -2.23
CA VAL A 97 -8.57 6.53 -2.09
C VAL A 97 -9.16 7.37 -3.22
N ARG A 98 -8.54 8.50 -3.56
CA ARG A 98 -8.99 9.41 -4.62
C ARG A 98 -9.11 8.70 -5.97
N VAL A 99 -8.09 7.92 -6.35
CA VAL A 99 -8.08 7.20 -7.63
C VAL A 99 -8.92 5.93 -7.62
N LEU A 100 -9.37 5.45 -6.46
CA LEU A 100 -10.26 4.30 -6.34
C LEU A 100 -11.71 4.71 -6.60
N LYS A 101 -12.44 3.91 -7.38
CA LYS A 101 -13.89 4.06 -7.53
C LYS A 101 -14.62 3.79 -6.21
N PRO A 102 -15.85 4.32 -6.04
CA PRO A 102 -16.74 3.83 -5.00
C PRO A 102 -16.94 2.32 -5.18
N ASP A 103 -16.98 1.58 -4.06
CA ASP A 103 -17.05 0.11 -4.03
C ASP A 103 -15.82 -0.64 -4.58
N GLY A 104 -14.76 0.07 -4.96
CA GLY A 104 -13.47 -0.52 -5.31
C GLY A 104 -12.74 -1.09 -4.09
N TYR A 105 -11.70 -1.89 -4.35
CA TYR A 105 -10.90 -2.50 -3.30
C TYR A 105 -9.50 -1.86 -3.23
N ILE A 106 -9.06 -1.52 -2.01
CA ILE A 106 -7.66 -1.18 -1.74
C ILE A 106 -7.02 -2.32 -0.96
N GLU A 107 -5.87 -2.79 -1.44
CA GLU A 107 -5.00 -3.70 -0.72
C GLU A 107 -3.70 -3.03 -0.35
N ILE A 108 -3.40 -2.97 0.94
CA ILE A 108 -2.09 -2.53 1.42
C ILE A 108 -1.42 -3.69 2.13
N MET A 109 -0.32 -4.16 1.56
CA MET A 109 0.44 -5.31 2.03
C MET A 109 1.73 -4.82 2.69
N GLU A 110 1.75 -4.84 4.02
CA GLU A 110 2.92 -4.47 4.82
C GLU A 110 3.21 -5.54 5.87
N PRO A 111 4.49 -5.89 6.09
CA PRO A 111 4.87 -6.73 7.20
C PRO A 111 4.69 -5.98 8.52
N GLU A 112 4.00 -6.60 9.48
CA GLU A 112 4.08 -6.15 10.87
C GLU A 112 5.40 -6.64 11.47
N PHE A 113 6.34 -5.72 11.70
CA PHE A 113 7.62 -6.07 12.31
C PHE A 113 7.52 -6.09 13.84
N GLN A 114 7.43 -7.29 14.42
CA GLN A 114 7.63 -7.51 15.84
C GLN A 114 8.96 -8.19 16.10
N PHE A 115 9.91 -7.47 16.70
CA PHE A 115 11.22 -8.01 17.03
C PHE A 115 11.27 -8.50 18.49
N TYR A 116 11.65 -9.76 18.67
CA TYR A 116 11.79 -10.42 19.98
C TYR A 116 13.27 -10.65 20.31
N ASN A 117 13.63 -10.57 21.60
CA ASN A 117 14.99 -10.84 22.11
C ASN A 117 16.10 -9.97 21.49
N ILE A 118 15.78 -8.71 21.16
CA ILE A 118 16.74 -7.77 20.57
C ILE A 118 17.76 -7.26 21.59
N GLY A 119 19.03 -7.20 21.18
CA GLY A 119 20.11 -6.67 22.01
C GLY A 119 19.90 -5.18 22.37
N PRO A 120 20.56 -4.69 23.43
CA PRO A 120 20.29 -3.35 23.98
C PRO A 120 20.54 -2.20 23.00
N TYR A 121 21.42 -2.39 22.00
CA TYR A 121 21.65 -1.40 20.93
C TYR A 121 20.56 -1.40 19.86
N PHE A 122 20.08 -2.58 19.46
CA PHE A 122 19.00 -2.70 18.48
C PHE A 122 17.65 -2.34 19.09
N SER A 123 17.45 -2.52 20.40
CA SER A 123 16.27 -2.05 21.14
C SER A 123 16.01 -0.55 20.97
N LYS A 124 17.07 0.28 20.96
CA LYS A 124 16.96 1.73 20.75
C LYS A 124 16.56 2.11 19.32
N LEU A 125 17.05 1.36 18.33
CA LEU A 125 16.63 1.51 16.93
C LEU A 125 15.20 1.00 16.73
N ASN A 126 14.86 -0.10 17.40
CA ASN A 126 13.54 -0.72 17.36
C ASN A 126 12.47 0.15 18.02
N SER A 127 12.77 0.87 19.11
CA SER A 127 11.83 1.89 19.62
C SER A 127 11.62 3.02 18.60
N CYS A 128 12.58 3.31 17.73
CA CYS A 128 12.37 4.26 16.64
C CYS A 128 11.68 3.65 15.41
N ALA A 129 11.72 2.32 15.21
CA ALA A 129 11.11 1.64 14.06
C ALA A 129 9.73 1.01 14.37
N VAL A 130 9.50 0.66 15.64
CA VAL A 130 8.27 0.05 16.19
C VAL A 130 7.50 1.05 17.05
N HIS A 131 8.15 2.10 17.60
CA HIS A 131 7.48 3.24 18.26
C HIS A 131 7.78 4.61 17.59
N GLY A 132 8.46 4.66 16.44
CA GLY A 132 8.65 5.86 15.62
C GLY A 132 8.06 5.67 14.21
N GLY A 133 6.81 6.02 13.95
CA GLY A 133 5.91 6.74 14.82
C GLY A 133 4.48 6.29 14.59
N LYS A 134 3.58 7.24 14.50
CA LYS A 134 2.13 7.00 14.50
C LYS A 134 1.67 6.01 13.41
N ILE A 135 2.50 5.73 12.40
CA ILE A 135 2.31 4.79 11.29
C ILE A 135 1.76 3.43 11.71
N GLY A 136 2.37 2.69 12.65
CA GLY A 136 1.88 1.34 13.01
C GLY A 136 0.50 1.37 13.67
N LYS A 137 0.20 2.47 14.36
CA LYS A 137 -1.11 2.71 14.98
C LYS A 137 -2.15 3.16 13.95
N ILE A 138 -1.79 4.08 13.04
CA ILE A 138 -2.60 4.48 11.88
C ILE A 138 -2.91 3.27 11.01
N TYR A 139 -1.95 2.39 10.76
CA TYR A 139 -2.11 1.24 9.89
C TYR A 139 -3.05 0.19 10.49
N ALA A 140 -2.90 -0.09 11.79
CA ALA A 140 -3.83 -0.95 12.53
C ALA A 140 -5.23 -0.33 12.64
N GLU A 141 -5.32 0.99 12.86
CA GLU A 141 -6.57 1.74 12.91
C GLU A 141 -7.24 1.79 11.51
N LEU A 142 -6.51 2.05 10.42
CA LEU A 142 -7.02 2.12 9.04
C LEU A 142 -7.46 0.75 8.51
N LEU A 143 -6.74 -0.31 8.85
CA LEU A 143 -7.18 -1.67 8.54
C LEU A 143 -8.46 -2.03 9.32
N GLY A 144 -8.52 -1.71 10.62
CA GLY A 144 -9.75 -1.85 11.40
C GLY A 144 -10.93 -1.08 10.77
N MET A 145 -10.69 0.15 10.32
CA MET A 145 -11.68 1.00 9.66
C MET A 145 -12.11 0.51 8.28
N TYR A 146 -11.22 -0.07 7.48
CA TYR A 146 -11.57 -0.64 6.16
C TYR A 146 -12.48 -1.86 6.31
N PHE A 147 -12.25 -2.70 7.33
CA PHE A 147 -13.15 -3.82 7.63
C PHE A 147 -14.46 -3.39 8.30
N GLU A 148 -14.50 -2.21 8.94
CA GLU A 148 -15.69 -1.68 9.64
C GLU A 148 -16.44 -0.55 8.89
N ASN A 149 -15.94 -0.10 7.73
CA ASN A 149 -16.46 1.01 6.91
C ASN A 149 -16.48 2.40 7.57
N THR A 150 -15.53 2.72 8.47
CA THR A 150 -15.56 3.93 9.32
C THR A 150 -14.46 4.96 9.04
N VAL A 151 -13.81 4.91 7.87
CA VAL A 151 -12.71 5.82 7.47
C VAL A 151 -13.03 7.31 7.69
N VAL A 152 -14.30 7.70 7.52
CA VAL A 152 -14.83 9.07 7.70
C VAL A 152 -14.79 9.60 9.13
N ASP A 153 -14.57 8.75 10.14
CA ASP A 153 -14.65 9.15 11.55
C ASP A 153 -13.27 9.45 12.18
N VAL A 154 -12.17 8.95 11.59
CA VAL A 154 -10.82 9.04 12.18
C VAL A 154 -9.87 9.92 11.37
N LEU A 155 -9.97 9.92 10.04
CA LEU A 155 -9.17 10.82 9.20
C LEU A 155 -9.31 12.31 9.60
N PRO A 156 -10.51 12.83 9.88
CA PRO A 156 -10.65 14.21 10.35
C PRO A 156 -9.87 14.47 11.65
N TRP A 157 -9.94 13.54 12.61
CA TRP A 157 -9.21 13.64 13.88
C TRP A 157 -7.70 13.70 13.67
N TYR A 158 -7.16 12.89 12.75
CA TYR A 158 -5.74 12.86 12.45
C TYR A 158 -5.27 14.13 11.72
N MET A 159 -6.12 14.67 10.86
CA MET A 159 -5.89 15.92 10.13
C MET A 159 -6.17 17.18 10.98
N GLY A 160 -6.61 17.02 12.23
CA GLY A 160 -6.93 18.13 13.13
C GLY A 160 -8.18 18.91 12.71
N MET A 161 -9.11 18.28 11.99
CA MET A 161 -10.36 18.86 11.48
C MET A 161 -11.59 18.09 11.99
N SER A 162 -12.77 18.70 11.89
CA SER A 162 -14.02 18.01 12.26
C SER A 162 -14.50 17.11 11.13
N ARG A 163 -15.30 16.10 11.48
CA ARG A 163 -15.94 15.19 10.53
C ARG A 163 -16.75 15.92 9.47
N GLU A 164 -17.48 16.96 9.85
CA GLU A 164 -18.27 17.75 8.90
C GLU A 164 -17.38 18.42 7.85
N ASN A 165 -16.25 19.01 8.26
CA ASN A 165 -15.30 19.66 7.35
C ASN A 165 -14.54 18.69 6.44
N TYR A 166 -14.52 17.39 6.75
CA TYR A 166 -13.89 16.36 5.93
C TYR A 166 -14.83 15.81 4.85
N LEU A 167 -16.15 15.93 5.05
CA LEU A 167 -17.17 15.43 4.12
C LEU A 167 -17.71 16.52 3.17
N ASP A 168 -17.38 17.78 3.43
CA ASP A 168 -17.68 18.96 2.61
C ASP A 168 -16.58 19.23 1.57
#